data_AF-A0A176J7U5-F1
#
_entry.id   AF-A0A176J7U5-F1
#
_cell.length_a   1.000
_cell.length_b   1.000
_cell.length_c   1.000
_cell.angle_alpha   90.00
_cell.angle_beta   90.00
_cell.angle_gamma   90.00
#
_symmetry.space_group_name_H-M   'P 1'
#
loop_
_entity.id
_entity.type
_entity.pdbx_description
1 polymer ?
#
loop_
_entity_poly.entity_id
_entity_poly.type
_entity_poly.pdbx_seq_one_letter_code
_entity_poly.pdbx_strand_id
1 'polypeptide(L)'
;MVRWIISVLNNAVILMVCALIFKDNFQIASIWAAVLASLVLSIINFLIKPFLIILTLPVTVLTLGLFLFVINAITLMITQAIMGDAFNIDGFGTAILAAIVISLLHLVVQKGVIEPMRENK
;
A
#
# COMPACT_ATOMS: atom_id res chain seq x y z
N MET A 1 -4.48 17.93 7.33
CA MET A 1 -3.18 18.01 6.63
C MET A 1 -2.14 17.03 7.22
N VAL A 2 -1.86 17.08 8.53
CA VAL A 2 -0.84 16.22 9.20
C VAL A 2 -1.07 14.71 9.01
N ARG A 3 -2.32 14.24 9.02
CA ARG A 3 -2.68 12.84 8.77
C ARG A 3 -2.26 12.32 7.39
N TRP A 4 -2.27 13.18 6.36
CA TRP A 4 -1.93 12.77 5.00
C TRP A 4 -0.41 12.60 4.85
N ILE A 5 0.38 13.50 5.46
CA ILE A 5 1.85 13.43 5.47
C ILE A 5 2.34 12.17 6.18
N ILE A 6 1.72 11.81 7.31
CA ILE A 6 2.04 10.57 8.03
C ILE A 6 1.72 9.34 7.17
N SER A 7 0.60 9.35 6.44
CA SER A 7 0.25 8.25 5.53
C SER A 7 1.25 8.09 4.39
N VAL A 8 1.75 9.20 3.82
CA VAL A 8 2.76 9.17 2.74
C VAL A 8 4.05 8.53 3.24
N LEU A 9 4.57 8.99 4.38
CA LEU A 9 5.80 8.45 4.98
C LEU A 9 5.65 6.97 5.32
N ASN A 10 4.52 6.59 5.90
CA ASN A 10 4.24 5.20 6.26
C ASN A 10 4.16 4.29 5.03
N ASN A 11 3.46 4.72 3.97
CA ASN A 11 3.41 4.01 2.70
C ASN A 11 4.81 3.86 2.08
N ALA A 12 5.65 4.89 2.15
CA ALA A 12 7.01 4.85 1.60
C ALA A 12 7.87 3.78 2.28
N VAL A 13 7.88 3.76 3.61
CA VAL A 13 8.63 2.77 4.39
C VAL A 13 8.12 1.36 4.08
N ILE A 14 6.80 1.18 4.01
CA ILE A 14 6.19 -0.13 3.82
C ILE A 14 6.41 -0.67 2.40
N LEU A 15 6.35 0.19 1.38
CA LEU A 15 6.70 -0.19 0.01
C LEU A 15 8.16 -0.60 -0.09
N MET A 16 9.06 0.12 0.58
CA MET A 16 10.48 -0.21 0.61
C MET A 16 10.73 -1.56 1.29
N VAL A 17 10.06 -1.84 2.41
CA VAL A 17 10.12 -3.14 3.08
C VAL A 17 9.54 -4.25 2.19
N CYS A 18 8.44 -4.00 1.49
CA CYS A 18 7.88 -4.98 0.56
C CYS A 18 8.82 -5.31 -0.60
N ALA A 19 9.53 -4.32 -1.15
CA ALA A 19 10.52 -4.56 -2.19
C ALA A 19 11.69 -5.42 -1.71
N LEU A 20 12.05 -5.34 -0.42
CA LEU A 20 13.05 -6.23 0.18
C LEU A 20 12.54 -7.66 0.36
N ILE A 21 11.25 -7.82 0.69
CA ILE A 21 10.63 -9.13 0.92
C ILE A 21 10.38 -9.86 -0.41
N PHE A 22 9.91 -9.16 -1.44
CA PHE A 22 9.51 -9.72 -2.73
C PHE A 22 10.56 -9.48 -3.81
N LYS A 23 11.83 -9.71 -3.50
CA LYS A 23 13.00 -9.32 -4.31
C LYS A 23 12.93 -9.76 -5.79
N ASP A 24 12.29 -10.90 -6.07
CA ASP A 24 12.19 -11.46 -7.44
C ASP A 24 10.94 -11.00 -8.21
N ASN A 25 9.83 -10.71 -7.51
CA ASN A 25 8.53 -10.41 -8.13
C ASN A 25 8.06 -8.95 -7.93
N PHE A 26 8.84 -8.14 -7.22
CA PHE A 26 8.55 -6.75 -6.89
C PHE A 26 9.80 -5.90 -7.08
N GLN A 27 9.90 -5.28 -8.25
CA GLN A 27 11.10 -4.56 -8.65
C GLN A 27 10.90 -3.07 -8.47
N ILE A 28 11.79 -2.46 -7.68
CA ILE A 28 11.92 -1.00 -7.59
C ILE A 28 13.29 -0.62 -8.15
N ALA A 29 13.30 0.20 -9.20
CA ALA A 29 14.54 0.55 -9.90
C ALA A 29 15.55 1.35 -9.04
N SER A 30 15.07 2.14 -8.07
CA SER A 30 15.92 2.97 -7.19
C SER A 30 15.18 3.48 -5.95
N ILE A 31 15.93 4.01 -4.98
CA ILE A 31 15.35 4.72 -3.82
C ILE A 31 14.42 5.86 -4.27
N TRP A 32 14.78 6.57 -5.34
CA TRP A 32 13.94 7.62 -5.92
C TRP A 32 12.62 7.09 -6.48
N ALA A 33 12.65 5.90 -7.10
CA ALA A 33 11.43 5.23 -7.55
C ALA A 33 10.53 4.83 -6.37
N ALA A 34 11.09 4.41 -5.23
CA ALA A 34 10.30 4.12 -4.03
C ALA A 34 9.60 5.39 -3.48
N VAL A 35 10.32 6.51 -3.45
CA VAL A 35 9.75 7.81 -3.02
C VAL A 35 8.62 8.22 -3.97
N LEU A 36 8.86 8.16 -5.29
CA LEU A 36 7.84 8.52 -6.28
C LEU A 36 6.64 7.57 -6.24
N ALA A 37 6.86 6.25 -6.10
CA ALA A 37 5.80 5.26 -5.96
C ALA A 37 4.93 5.54 -4.71
N SER A 38 5.56 5.92 -3.59
CA SER A 38 4.81 6.25 -2.37
C SER A 38 3.97 7.52 -2.50
N LEU A 39 4.44 8.51 -3.25
CA LEU A 39 3.68 9.71 -3.58
C LEU A 39 2.47 9.36 -4.45
N VAL A 40 2.70 8.62 -5.54
CA VAL A 40 1.64 8.17 -6.45
C VAL A 40 0.61 7.32 -5.70
N LEU A 41 1.06 6.35 -4.91
CA LEU A 41 0.17 5.49 -4.11
C LEU A 41 -0.63 6.31 -3.09
N SER A 42 -0.06 7.34 -2.50
CA SER A 42 -0.78 8.21 -1.55
C SER A 42 -1.86 9.05 -2.23
N ILE A 43 -1.60 9.52 -3.45
CA ILE A 43 -2.61 10.20 -4.28
C ILE A 43 -3.73 9.22 -4.65
N ILE A 44 -3.39 8.00 -5.10
CA ILE A 44 -4.37 6.96 -5.42
C ILE A 44 -5.21 6.59 -4.19
N ASN A 45 -4.58 6.46 -3.02
CA ASN A 45 -5.28 6.16 -1.77
C ASN A 45 -6.22 7.27 -1.32
N PHE A 46 -5.91 8.53 -1.66
CA PHE A 46 -6.78 9.66 -1.36
C PHE A 46 -7.91 9.81 -2.37
N LEU A 47 -7.62 9.61 -3.65
CA LEU A 47 -8.57 9.89 -4.73
C LEU A 47 -9.32 8.64 -5.17
N ILE A 48 -8.63 7.58 -5.58
CA ILE A 48 -9.21 6.40 -6.23
C ILE A 48 -9.79 5.40 -5.23
N LYS A 49 -9.04 5.11 -4.16
CA LYS A 49 -9.43 4.09 -3.17
C LYS A 49 -10.82 4.31 -2.55
N PRO A 50 -11.26 5.53 -2.20
CA PRO A 50 -12.62 5.76 -1.71
C PRO A 50 -13.70 5.33 -2.72
N PHE A 51 -13.51 5.63 -4.00
CA PHE A 51 -14.45 5.21 -5.04
C PHE A 51 -14.48 3.68 -5.21
N LEU A 52 -13.31 3.03 -5.19
CA LEU A 52 -13.24 1.57 -5.25
C LEU A 52 -13.96 0.92 -4.08
N ILE A 53 -13.80 1.45 -2.87
CA ILE A 53 -14.49 0.94 -1.68
C ILE A 53 -16.00 1.11 -1.81
N ILE A 54 -16.50 2.25 -2.27
CA ILE A 54 -17.94 2.48 -2.45
C ILE A 54 -18.52 1.50 -3.47
N LEU A 55 -17.84 1.34 -4.61
CA LEU A 55 -18.29 0.43 -5.68
C LEU A 55 -18.27 -1.04 -5.22
N THR A 56 -17.28 -1.40 -4.43
CA THR A 56 -17.07 -2.78 -3.97
C THR A 56 -17.67 -3.03 -2.60
N LEU A 57 -18.39 -2.07 -2.03
CA LEU A 57 -18.94 -2.13 -0.67
C LEU A 57 -19.83 -3.38 -0.45
N PRO A 58 -20.74 -3.75 -1.35
CA PRO A 58 -21.58 -4.94 -1.16
C PRO A 58 -20.73 -6.21 -1.05
N VAL A 59 -19.77 -6.38 -1.96
CA VAL A 59 -18.85 -7.52 -1.97
C VAL A 59 -17.92 -7.49 -0.76
N THR A 60 -17.45 -6.31 -0.38
CA THR A 60 -16.59 -6.11 0.79
C THR A 60 -17.32 -6.53 2.07
N VAL A 61 -18.60 -6.19 2.21
CA VAL A 61 -19.42 -6.61 3.35
C VAL A 61 -19.68 -8.12 3.30
N LEU A 62 -20.05 -8.66 2.15
CA LEU A 62 -20.28 -10.11 1.97
C LEU A 62 -19.03 -10.95 2.27
N THR A 63 -17.85 -10.41 2.00
CA THR A 63 -16.55 -11.06 2.26
C THR A 63 -15.94 -10.68 3.61
N LEU A 64 -16.70 -10.01 4.49
CA LEU A 64 -16.25 -9.57 5.82
C LEU A 64 -14.96 -8.73 5.79
N GLY A 65 -14.76 -7.94 4.73
CA GLY A 65 -13.59 -7.09 4.55
C GLY A 65 -12.43 -7.74 3.80
N LEU A 66 -12.50 -9.03 3.44
CA LEU A 66 -11.43 -9.69 2.67
C LEU A 66 -11.19 -8.99 1.31
N PHE A 67 -12.24 -8.45 0.70
CA PHE A 67 -12.12 -7.70 -0.56
C PHE A 67 -11.25 -6.43 -0.44
N LEU A 68 -11.00 -5.91 0.76
CA LEU A 68 -10.10 -4.77 0.95
C LEU A 68 -8.66 -5.09 0.51
N PHE A 69 -8.21 -6.34 0.61
CA PHE A 69 -6.91 -6.76 0.08
C PHE A 69 -6.87 -6.67 -1.45
N VAL A 70 -7.97 -7.01 -2.10
CA VAL A 70 -8.14 -6.89 -3.56
C VAL A 70 -8.09 -5.42 -3.96
N ILE A 71 -8.76 -4.53 -3.23
CA ILE A 71 -8.68 -3.08 -3.48
C ILE A 71 -7.26 -2.57 -3.32
N ASN A 72 -6.55 -2.97 -2.26
CA ASN A 72 -5.16 -2.59 -2.05
C ASN A 72 -4.25 -3.10 -3.20
N ALA A 73 -4.47 -4.33 -3.66
CA ALA A 73 -3.75 -4.89 -4.81
C ALA A 73 -4.03 -4.09 -6.10
N ILE A 74 -5.30 -3.72 -6.34
CA ILE A 74 -5.68 -2.86 -7.47
C ILE A 74 -4.97 -1.51 -7.38
N THR A 75 -4.90 -0.89 -6.20
CA THR A 75 -4.19 0.39 -6.05
C THR A 75 -2.69 0.28 -6.36
N LEU A 76 -2.05 -0.84 -5.99
CA LEU A 76 -0.64 -1.09 -6.32
C LEU A 76 -0.45 -1.30 -7.83
N MET A 77 -1.35 -2.05 -8.47
CA MET A 77 -1.34 -2.25 -9.93
C MET A 77 -1.54 -0.92 -10.68
N ILE A 78 -2.39 -0.03 -10.17
CA ILE A 78 -2.55 1.32 -10.74
C ILE A 78 -1.26 2.13 -10.55
N THR A 79 -0.62 2.05 -9.38
CA THR A 79 0.69 2.69 -9.14
C THR A 79 1.73 2.19 -10.14
N GLN A 80 1.82 0.87 -10.36
CA GLN A 80 2.68 0.28 -11.39
C GLN A 80 2.37 0.79 -12.78
N ALA A 81 1.08 0.84 -13.17
CA ALA A 81 0.70 1.34 -14.49
C ALA A 81 1.13 2.80 -14.71
N ILE A 82 1.16 3.62 -13.65
CA ILE A 82 1.62 5.01 -13.71
C ILE A 82 3.15 5.11 -13.70
N MET A 83 3.83 4.26 -12.95
CA MET A 83 5.28 4.30 -12.72
C MET A 83 6.08 3.60 -13.83
N GLY A 84 5.47 2.69 -14.60
CA GLY A 84 6.13 1.91 -15.64
C GLY A 84 7.30 1.08 -15.07
N ASP A 85 8.43 1.07 -15.78
CA ASP A 85 9.61 0.28 -15.44
C ASP A 85 10.25 0.64 -14.09
N ALA A 86 9.87 1.77 -13.48
CA ALA A 86 10.39 2.19 -12.19
C ALA A 86 9.80 1.39 -11.01
N PHE A 87 8.62 0.79 -11.18
CA PHE A 87 7.91 0.01 -10.16
C PHE A 87 7.08 -1.09 -10.83
N ASN A 88 7.59 -2.32 -10.82
CA ASN A 88 6.93 -3.45 -11.47
C ASN A 88 6.56 -4.55 -10.45
N ILE A 89 5.34 -5.07 -10.59
CA ILE A 89 4.82 -6.21 -9.83
C ILE A 89 4.44 -7.29 -10.83
N ASP A 90 4.96 -8.50 -10.61
CA ASP A 90 4.73 -9.63 -11.51
C ASP A 90 3.34 -10.24 -11.30
N GLY A 91 2.37 -9.62 -11.96
CA GLY A 91 1.00 -10.09 -12.06
C GLY A 91 0.14 -9.83 -10.83
N PHE A 92 -1.16 -10.13 -10.98
CA PHE A 92 -2.16 -9.81 -9.97
C PHE A 92 -2.04 -10.63 -8.68
N GLY A 93 -1.59 -11.90 -8.78
CA GLY A 93 -1.37 -12.76 -7.61
C GLY A 93 -0.30 -12.18 -6.67
N THR A 94 0.82 -11.71 -7.24
CA THR A 94 1.87 -11.04 -6.48
C THR A 94 1.36 -9.72 -5.88
N ALA A 95 0.54 -8.96 -6.62
CA ALA A 95 -0.06 -7.73 -6.09
C ALA A 95 -0.97 -7.99 -4.88
N ILE A 96 -1.73 -9.10 -4.87
CA ILE A 96 -2.53 -9.52 -3.70
C ILE A 96 -1.62 -9.88 -2.53
N LEU A 97 -0.58 -10.69 -2.75
CA LEU A 97 0.36 -11.07 -1.69
C LEU A 97 1.06 -9.84 -1.11
N ALA A 98 1.52 -8.93 -1.97
CA ALA A 98 2.09 -7.66 -1.56
C ALA A 98 1.07 -6.83 -0.75
N ALA A 99 -0.18 -6.74 -1.20
CA ALA A 99 -1.23 -6.03 -0.46
C ALA A 99 -1.48 -6.61 0.93
N ILE A 100 -1.46 -7.94 1.08
CA ILE A 100 -1.59 -8.61 2.38
C ILE A 100 -0.39 -8.27 3.27
N VAL A 101 0.83 -8.38 2.76
CA VAL A 101 2.05 -8.03 3.52
C VAL A 101 2.05 -6.57 3.92
N ILE A 102 1.67 -5.64 3.03
CA ILE A 102 1.52 -4.21 3.32
C ILE A 102 0.53 -3.99 4.45
N SER A 103 -0.62 -4.65 4.43
CA SER A 103 -1.61 -4.59 5.50
C SER A 103 -1.08 -5.11 6.84
N LEU A 104 -0.28 -6.19 6.83
CA LEU A 104 0.37 -6.69 8.04
C LEU A 104 1.45 -5.74 8.57
N LEU A 105 2.29 -5.19 7.68
CA LEU A 105 3.31 -4.20 8.04
C LEU A 105 2.66 -2.95 8.65
N HIS A 106 1.53 -2.50 8.12
CA HIS A 106 0.75 -1.43 8.72
C HIS A 106 0.35 -1.75 10.17
N LEU A 107 -0.11 -2.96 10.45
CA LEU A 107 -0.48 -3.37 11.82
C LEU A 107 0.74 -3.40 12.75
N VAL A 108 1.88 -3.91 12.26
CA VAL A 108 3.12 -3.97 13.05
C VAL A 108 3.64 -2.56 13.35
N VAL A 109 3.65 -1.66 12.36
CA VAL A 109 4.07 -0.27 12.58
C VAL A 109 3.12 0.45 13.53
N GLN A 110 1.81 0.25 13.37
CA GLN A 110 0.81 0.86 14.24
C GLN A 110 0.99 0.44 15.70
N LYS A 111 1.11 -0.86 15.97
CA LYS A 111 1.27 -1.38 17.33
C LYS A 111 2.67 -1.18 17.91
N GLY A 112 3.70 -1.40 17.10
CA GLY A 112 5.09 -1.40 17.56
C GLY A 112 5.72 -0.01 17.65
N VAL A 113 5.26 0.95 16.84
CA VAL A 113 5.88 2.29 16.76
C VAL A 113 4.92 3.38 17.22
N ILE A 114 3.66 3.35 16.79
CA ILE A 114 2.72 4.45 17.03
C ILE A 114 2.09 4.38 18.42
N GLU A 115 1.62 3.21 18.85
CA GLU A 115 1.03 3.02 20.18
C GLU A 115 1.97 3.40 21.34
N PRO A 116 3.25 2.96 21.40
CA PRO A 116 4.14 3.32 22.51
C PRO A 116 4.47 4.83 22.57
N MET A 117 4.46 5.51 21.42
CA MET A 117 4.66 6.96 21.34
C MET A 117 3.43 7.76 21.81
N ARG A 118 2.25 7.15 21.82
CA ARG A 118 1.00 7.77 22.26
C ARG A 118 0.76 7.59 23.76
N GLU A 119 1.31 6.54 24.34
CA GLU A 119 1.18 6.21 25.77
C GLU A 119 2.17 6.98 26.65
N ASN A 120 3.25 7.54 26.06
CA ASN A 120 4.24 8.38 26.75
C ASN A 120 3.87 9.88 26.78
N LYS A 121 2.57 10.19 26.73
CA LYS A 121 1.97 11.53 26.89
C LYS A 121 0.77 11.45 27.82
#